data_AF-A0A7C8GTN3-F1
#
_entry.id   AF-A0A7C8GTN3-F1
#
_cell.length_a   1.000
_cell.length_b   1.000
_cell.length_c   1.000
_cell.angle_alpha   90.00
_cell.angle_beta   90.00
_cell.angle_gamma   90.00
#
_symmetry.space_group_name_H-M   'P 1'
#
loop_
_entity.id
_entity.type
_entity.pdbx_description
1 polymer ?
#
loop_
_entity_poly.entity_id
_entity_poly.type
_entity_poly.pdbx_seq_one_letter_code
_entity_poly.pdbx_strand_id
1 'polypeptide(L)'
;MNVFRKITSFSDIKFLWVLLVSISVFVITLLLDYFDDPAHTPITALAGYGLAIIIGGVWAICNYIGHIKINVLYKNSKDLTAFVDRLTLDKEEKAELLTYMNDFAQDLVLQGKSEEEATAIAISQFKIKEFDRLSKDSSLFHLPAHHYLIGYAFIALFFFAILLLISNTVNSSLYIIVLEATCFAYASGFVAAFFLYKLIDMMIYRKF
;
A
#
# COMPACT_ATOMS: atom_id res chain seq x y z
N MET A 1 13.63 -11.66 -9.46
CA MET A 1 12.87 -11.93 -8.20
C MET A 1 11.42 -12.26 -8.59
N ASN A 2 10.96 -13.49 -8.33
CA ASN A 2 9.75 -14.05 -8.95
C ASN A 2 8.48 -13.25 -8.63
N VAL A 3 7.72 -12.88 -9.68
CA VAL A 3 6.42 -12.18 -9.63
C VAL A 3 5.48 -12.80 -8.61
N PHE A 4 5.48 -14.13 -8.48
CA PHE A 4 4.72 -14.88 -7.49
C PHE A 4 4.92 -14.39 -6.04
N ARG A 5 6.17 -14.18 -5.62
CA ARG A 5 6.48 -13.73 -4.25
C ARG A 5 5.98 -12.32 -3.97
N LYS A 6 5.86 -11.48 -5.01
CA LYS A 6 5.36 -10.10 -4.91
C LYS A 6 3.82 -10.05 -4.84
N ILE A 7 3.14 -11.04 -5.42
CA ILE A 7 1.68 -11.18 -5.39
C ILE A 7 1.20 -11.80 -4.07
N THR A 8 1.98 -12.70 -3.47
CA THR A 8 1.60 -13.45 -2.25
C THR A 8 2.21 -12.88 -0.95
N SER A 9 2.71 -11.64 -0.97
CA SER A 9 3.32 -11.02 0.21
C SER A 9 2.23 -10.57 1.19
N PHE A 10 1.92 -11.44 2.17
CA PHE A 10 0.90 -11.15 3.17
C PHE A 10 1.27 -10.00 4.11
N SER A 11 2.56 -9.64 4.21
CA SER A 11 3.03 -8.54 5.07
C SER A 11 2.69 -7.15 4.54
N ASP A 12 2.16 -7.06 3.31
CA ASP A 12 1.90 -5.78 2.67
C ASP A 12 0.51 -5.22 2.99
N ILE A 13 -0.37 -5.91 3.72
CA ILE A 13 -1.60 -5.29 4.22
C ILE A 13 -1.30 -4.40 5.43
N LYS A 14 -1.61 -3.10 5.31
CA LYS A 14 -1.64 -2.20 6.47
C LYS A 14 -3.03 -2.13 7.08
N PHE A 15 -3.08 -1.88 8.39
CA PHE A 15 -4.32 -1.71 9.15
C PHE A 15 -5.30 -2.90 9.04
N LEU A 16 -4.78 -4.14 9.04
CA LEU A 16 -5.56 -5.37 8.89
C LEU A 16 -6.79 -5.45 9.82
N TRP A 17 -6.68 -4.94 11.05
CA TRP A 17 -7.77 -4.93 12.02
C TRP A 17 -9.02 -4.16 11.52
N VAL A 18 -8.86 -3.06 10.79
CA VAL A 18 -9.99 -2.30 10.23
C VAL A 18 -10.72 -3.12 9.16
N LEU A 19 -9.97 -3.83 8.32
CA LEU A 19 -10.52 -4.77 7.34
C LEU A 19 -11.27 -5.91 8.02
N LEU A 20 -10.72 -6.49 9.09
CA LEU A 20 -11.40 -7.54 9.86
C LEU A 20 -12.71 -7.06 10.48
N VAL A 21 -12.75 -5.81 10.99
CA VAL A 21 -13.99 -5.20 11.49
C VAL A 21 -15.03 -5.08 10.37
N SER A 22 -14.63 -4.57 9.20
CA SER A 22 -15.50 -4.48 8.01
C SER A 22 -16.08 -5.86 7.63
N ILE A 23 -15.23 -6.89 7.56
CA ILE A 23 -15.63 -8.27 7.25
C ILE A 23 -16.60 -8.79 8.29
N SER A 24 -16.31 -8.57 9.58
CA SER A 24 -17.14 -9.06 10.68
C SER A 24 -18.52 -8.42 10.67
N VAL A 25 -18.60 -7.10 10.46
CA VAL A 25 -19.88 -6.38 10.31
C VAL A 25 -20.65 -6.96 9.13
N PHE A 26 -20.02 -7.14 7.97
CA PHE A 26 -20.66 -7.70 6.79
C PHE A 26 -21.23 -9.11 7.05
N VAL A 27 -20.43 -10.01 7.63
CA VAL A 27 -20.84 -11.39 7.94
C VAL A 27 -22.00 -11.41 8.94
N ILE A 28 -21.93 -10.61 10.02
CA ILE A 28 -22.99 -10.54 11.03
C ILE A 28 -24.28 -9.99 10.40
N THR A 29 -24.19 -8.91 9.61
CA THR A 29 -25.36 -8.36 8.91
C THR A 29 -25.97 -9.40 7.98
N LEU A 30 -25.15 -10.09 7.19
CA LEU A 30 -25.64 -11.10 6.24
C LEU A 30 -26.26 -12.32 6.94
N LEU A 31 -25.71 -12.74 8.09
CA LEU A 31 -26.33 -13.77 8.92
C LEU A 31 -27.70 -13.33 9.41
N LEU A 32 -27.81 -12.14 9.99
CA LEU A 32 -29.08 -11.62 10.53
C LEU A 32 -30.12 -11.44 9.42
N ASP A 33 -29.72 -10.92 8.27
CA ASP A 33 -30.59 -10.71 7.10
C ASP A 33 -31.23 -12.04 6.64
N TYR A 34 -30.41 -13.08 6.48
CA TYR A 34 -30.90 -14.40 6.08
C TYR A 34 -31.62 -15.18 7.20
N PHE A 35 -31.39 -14.86 8.47
CA PHE A 35 -32.13 -15.47 9.58
C PHE A 35 -33.55 -14.91 9.71
N ASP A 36 -33.75 -13.62 9.45
CA ASP A 36 -35.06 -12.95 9.58
C ASP A 36 -35.98 -13.27 8.39
N ASP A 37 -35.59 -12.94 7.17
CA ASP A 37 -36.34 -13.29 5.95
C ASP A 37 -35.41 -13.34 4.72
N PRO A 38 -35.06 -14.52 4.20
CA PRO A 38 -34.21 -14.67 3.02
C PRO A 38 -34.76 -13.98 1.74
N ALA A 39 -36.07 -13.71 1.67
CA ALA A 39 -36.71 -13.13 0.49
C ALA A 39 -36.81 -11.59 0.54
N HIS A 40 -36.54 -10.98 1.70
CA HIS A 40 -36.67 -9.54 1.88
C HIS A 40 -35.56 -8.96 2.74
N THR A 41 -34.71 -8.13 2.13
CA THR A 41 -33.68 -7.38 2.87
C THR A 41 -34.29 -6.15 3.54
N PRO A 42 -34.36 -6.07 4.88
CA PRO A 42 -34.86 -4.90 5.56
C PRO A 42 -33.87 -3.73 5.46
N ILE A 43 -34.37 -2.51 5.65
CA ILE A 43 -33.55 -1.27 5.61
C ILE A 43 -32.39 -1.33 6.62
N THR A 44 -32.59 -2.01 7.75
CA THR A 44 -31.57 -2.23 8.78
C THR A 44 -30.39 -3.06 8.27
N ALA A 45 -30.66 -4.12 7.50
CA ALA A 45 -29.62 -4.93 6.86
C ALA A 45 -28.88 -4.10 5.79
N LEU A 46 -29.61 -3.32 4.98
CA LEU A 46 -29.01 -2.41 4.01
C LEU A 46 -28.05 -1.41 4.68
N ALA A 47 -28.45 -0.84 5.82
CA ALA A 47 -27.61 0.05 6.62
C ALA A 47 -26.35 -0.68 7.14
N GLY A 48 -26.48 -1.95 7.56
CA GLY A 48 -25.35 -2.78 7.97
C GLY A 48 -24.34 -3.04 6.83
N TYR A 49 -24.82 -3.38 5.63
CA TYR A 49 -23.96 -3.53 4.45
C TYR A 49 -23.27 -2.22 4.09
N GLY A 50 -24.01 -1.10 4.11
CA GLY A 50 -23.46 0.23 3.88
C GLY A 50 -22.35 0.57 4.88
N LEU A 51 -22.56 0.28 6.17
CA LEU A 51 -21.56 0.48 7.21
C LEU A 51 -20.31 -0.37 6.96
N ALA A 52 -20.47 -1.66 6.63
CA ALA A 52 -19.35 -2.53 6.30
C ALA A 52 -18.53 -1.99 5.12
N ILE A 53 -19.20 -1.53 4.05
CA ILE A 53 -18.57 -0.92 2.88
C ILE A 53 -17.81 0.37 3.26
N ILE A 54 -18.40 1.24 4.08
CA ILE A 54 -17.76 2.47 4.54
C ILE A 54 -16.47 2.15 5.32
N ILE A 55 -16.53 1.20 6.26
CA ILE A 55 -15.36 0.78 7.04
C ILE A 55 -14.29 0.18 6.10
N GLY A 56 -14.69 -0.62 5.11
CA GLY A 56 -13.81 -1.17 4.09
C GLY A 56 -13.16 -0.08 3.22
N GLY A 57 -13.91 0.95 2.87
CA GLY A 57 -13.41 2.13 2.16
C GLY A 57 -12.40 2.92 2.98
N VAL A 58 -12.66 3.13 4.27
CA VAL A 58 -11.71 3.75 5.21
C VAL A 58 -10.43 2.92 5.29
N TRP A 59 -10.55 1.60 5.42
CA TRP A 59 -9.40 0.70 5.37
C TRP A 59 -8.60 0.90 4.08
N ALA A 60 -9.24 0.91 2.91
CA ALA A 60 -8.55 1.10 1.63
C ALA A 60 -7.80 2.44 1.58
N ILE A 61 -8.41 3.53 2.05
CA ILE A 61 -7.75 4.84 2.09
C ILE A 61 -6.51 4.80 3.01
N CYS A 62 -6.66 4.30 4.25
CA CYS A 62 -5.56 4.22 5.21
C CYS A 62 -4.45 3.29 4.71
N ASN A 63 -4.83 2.17 4.10
CA ASN A 63 -3.92 1.19 3.52
C ASN A 63 -3.10 1.83 2.39
N TYR A 64 -3.74 2.55 1.46
CA TYR A 64 -3.06 3.31 0.41
C TYR A 64 -2.07 4.33 0.96
N ILE A 65 -2.53 5.23 1.85
CA ILE A 65 -1.68 6.27 2.45
C ILE A 65 -0.49 5.64 3.18
N GLY A 66 -0.72 4.53 3.89
CA GLY A 66 0.33 3.80 4.57
C GLY A 66 1.43 3.30 3.63
N HIS A 67 1.12 3.05 2.36
CA HIS A 67 2.10 2.62 1.36
C HIS A 67 2.84 3.76 0.65
N ILE A 68 2.31 4.98 0.69
CA ILE A 68 3.00 6.14 0.13
C ILE A 68 4.28 6.37 0.94
N LYS A 69 5.43 6.27 0.26
CA LYS A 69 6.73 6.62 0.83
C LYS A 69 7.23 7.90 0.17
N ILE A 70 7.59 8.89 0.98
CA ILE A 70 8.30 10.08 0.51
C ILE A 70 9.67 9.61 0.01
N ASN A 71 10.05 10.05 -1.19
CA ASN A 71 11.35 9.75 -1.76
C ASN A 71 12.46 10.28 -0.83
N VAL A 72 13.46 9.45 -0.59
CA VAL A 72 14.59 9.70 0.32
C VAL A 72 15.27 11.04 0.02
N LEU A 73 15.33 11.42 -1.25
CA LEU A 73 15.89 12.69 -1.71
C LEU A 73 15.17 13.93 -1.14
N TYR A 74 13.92 13.80 -0.69
CA TYR A 74 13.14 14.90 -0.12
C TYR A 74 13.12 14.93 1.41
N LYS A 75 13.71 13.94 2.09
CA LYS A 75 13.78 13.93 3.55
C LYS A 75 14.98 14.76 4.02
N ASN A 76 14.74 15.77 4.86
CA ASN A 76 15.81 16.54 5.50
C ASN A 76 16.67 15.60 6.34
N SER A 77 17.91 15.42 5.93
CA SER A 77 18.93 14.60 6.60
C SER A 77 19.92 15.58 7.20
N LYS A 78 20.17 15.46 8.50
CA LYS A 78 21.18 16.26 9.21
C LYS A 78 22.57 15.64 9.14
N ASP A 79 22.67 14.45 8.54
CA ASP A 79 23.88 13.63 8.52
C ASP A 79 24.01 12.99 7.12
N LEU A 80 25.23 13.05 6.59
CA LEU A 80 25.63 12.48 5.31
C LEU A 80 25.48 10.96 5.29
N THR A 81 25.85 10.29 6.39
CA THR A 81 25.74 8.83 6.52
C THR A 81 24.28 8.40 6.42
N ALA A 82 23.41 9.06 7.20
CA ALA A 82 21.97 8.83 7.17
C ALA A 82 21.33 9.19 5.81
N PHE A 83 21.91 10.09 5.02
CA PHE A 83 21.45 10.41 3.67
C PHE A 83 21.82 9.30 2.68
N VAL A 84 23.10 8.90 2.65
CA VAL A 84 23.63 7.89 1.71
C VAL A 84 23.09 6.50 1.99
N ASP A 85 22.93 6.12 3.26
CA ASP A 85 22.37 4.81 3.64
C ASP A 85 20.97 4.57 3.09
N ARG A 86 20.21 5.65 2.90
CA ARG A 86 18.84 5.59 2.40
C ARG A 86 18.78 5.53 0.86
N LEU A 87 19.86 5.77 0.15
CA LEU A 87 19.91 5.65 -1.31
C LEU A 87 19.86 4.17 -1.72
N THR A 88 19.25 3.89 -2.87
CA THR A 88 19.24 2.56 -3.50
C THR A 88 20.48 2.38 -4.37
N LEU A 89 21.63 2.33 -3.70
CA LEU A 89 22.95 2.03 -4.28
C LEU A 89 23.48 0.74 -3.65
N ASP A 90 24.43 0.09 -4.30
CA ASP A 90 25.12 -1.05 -3.69
C ASP A 90 26.02 -0.58 -2.52
N LYS A 91 26.58 -1.54 -1.76
CA LYS A 91 27.39 -1.20 -0.57
C LYS A 91 28.67 -0.45 -0.91
N GLU A 92 29.28 -0.74 -2.06
CA GLU A 92 30.54 -0.16 -2.49
C GLU A 92 30.31 1.27 -3.01
N GLU A 93 29.31 1.46 -3.87
CA GLU A 93 28.82 2.75 -4.35
C GLU A 93 28.41 3.68 -3.19
N LYS A 94 27.76 3.15 -2.14
CA LYS A 94 27.45 3.92 -0.93
C LYS A 94 28.71 4.38 -0.20
N ALA A 95 29.70 3.51 -0.04
CA ALA A 95 30.93 3.87 0.65
C ALA A 95 31.70 4.95 -0.14
N GLU A 96 31.80 4.79 -1.45
CA GLU A 96 32.44 5.77 -2.33
C GLU A 96 31.72 7.12 -2.30
N LEU A 97 30.39 7.11 -2.38
CA LEU A 97 29.59 8.33 -2.33
C LEU A 97 29.71 9.03 -0.97
N LEU A 98 29.69 8.28 0.13
CA LEU A 98 29.85 8.84 1.46
C LEU A 98 31.22 9.50 1.62
N THR A 99 32.28 8.86 1.13
CA THR A 99 33.63 9.45 1.12
C THR A 99 33.66 10.74 0.31
N TYR A 100 33.15 10.73 -0.92
CA TYR A 100 33.08 11.94 -1.76
C TYR A 100 32.31 13.09 -1.08
N MET A 101 31.16 12.80 -0.45
CA MET A 101 30.37 13.81 0.24
C MET A 101 31.06 14.34 1.49
N ASN A 102 31.77 13.48 2.23
CA ASN A 102 32.56 13.88 3.39
C ASN A 102 33.75 14.77 2.99
N ASP A 103 34.47 14.42 1.93
CA ASP A 103 35.60 15.21 1.44
C ASP A 103 35.12 16.60 1.01
N PHE A 104 34.02 16.67 0.27
CA PHE A 104 33.40 17.94 -0.13
C PHE A 104 32.92 18.77 1.07
N ALA A 105 32.33 18.14 2.09
CA ALA A 105 31.92 18.84 3.31
C ALA A 105 33.13 19.35 4.11
N GLN A 106 34.21 18.57 4.19
CA GLN A 106 35.45 18.99 4.84
C GLN A 106 36.07 20.19 4.14
N ASP A 107 36.08 20.22 2.80
CA ASP A 107 36.55 21.37 2.03
C ASP A 107 35.77 22.66 2.36
N LEU A 108 34.44 22.55 2.56
CA LEU A 108 33.61 23.69 2.96
C LEU A 108 33.89 24.14 4.40
N VAL A 109 34.14 23.20 5.31
CA VAL A 109 34.56 23.53 6.69
C VAL A 109 35.92 24.25 6.67
N LEU A 110 36.86 23.78 5.86
CA LEU A 110 38.16 24.44 5.66
C LEU A 110 38.02 25.85 5.05
N GLN A 111 36.96 26.09 4.27
CA GLN A 111 36.59 27.42 3.75
C GLN A 111 35.85 28.30 4.77
N GLY A 112 35.73 27.86 6.02
CA GLY A 112 35.15 28.64 7.12
C GLY A 112 33.64 28.47 7.31
N LYS A 113 33.02 27.45 6.67
CA LYS A 113 31.63 27.09 6.92
C LYS A 113 31.51 26.29 8.22
N SER A 114 30.36 26.42 8.89
CA SER A 114 30.05 25.51 10.00
C SER A 114 29.80 24.10 9.47
N GLU A 115 30.06 23.08 10.28
CA GLU A 115 29.86 21.68 9.91
C GLU A 115 28.41 21.38 9.49
N GLU A 116 27.44 22.02 10.14
CA GLU A 116 26.01 21.90 9.80
C GLU A 116 25.71 22.54 8.44
N GLU A 117 26.28 23.72 8.15
CA GLU A 117 26.10 24.41 6.87
C GLU A 117 26.82 23.67 5.72
N ALA A 118 28.03 23.16 5.96
CA ALA A 118 28.79 22.36 5.00
C ALA A 118 28.05 21.07 4.63
N THR A 119 27.49 20.37 5.62
CA THR A 119 26.66 19.17 5.42
C THR A 119 25.41 19.48 4.60
N ALA A 120 24.70 20.57 4.91
CA ALA A 120 23.51 20.97 4.18
C ALA A 120 23.83 21.31 2.71
N ILE A 121 24.95 22.01 2.46
CA ILE A 121 25.41 22.35 1.11
C ILE A 121 25.81 21.08 0.35
N ALA A 122 26.56 20.16 0.96
CA ALA A 122 26.94 18.88 0.35
C ALA A 122 25.73 18.06 -0.09
N ILE A 123 24.72 17.93 0.79
CA ILE A 123 23.47 17.24 0.48
C ILE A 123 22.72 17.96 -0.66
N SER A 124 22.63 19.29 -0.63
CA SER A 124 21.93 20.08 -1.66
C SER A 124 22.59 19.95 -3.04
N GLN A 125 23.92 20.09 -3.09
CA GLN A 125 24.72 19.98 -4.32
C GLN A 125 24.55 18.60 -4.96
N PHE A 126 24.56 17.54 -4.15
CA PHE A 126 24.36 16.17 -4.63
C PHE A 126 22.92 15.95 -5.09
N LYS A 127 21.92 16.42 -4.32
CA LYS A 127 20.52 16.35 -4.73
C LYS A 127 20.32 17.01 -6.09
N ILE A 128 20.85 18.21 -6.33
CA ILE A 128 20.71 18.91 -7.62
C ILE A 128 21.32 18.09 -8.78
N LYS A 129 22.54 17.57 -8.61
CA LYS A 129 23.19 16.74 -9.64
C LYS A 129 22.44 15.44 -9.93
N GLU A 130 21.95 14.77 -8.89
CA GLU A 130 21.14 13.56 -9.06
C GLU A 130 19.74 13.87 -9.59
N PHE A 131 19.12 14.99 -9.21
CA PHE A 131 17.85 15.43 -9.77
C PHE A 131 17.99 15.72 -11.26
N ASP A 132 19.04 16.40 -11.71
CA ASP A 132 19.25 16.64 -13.14
C ASP A 132 19.43 15.33 -13.92
N ARG A 133 20.11 14.33 -13.33
CA ARG A 133 20.26 12.98 -13.90
C ARG A 133 18.96 12.15 -13.87
N LEU A 134 18.19 12.24 -12.79
CA LEU A 134 17.00 11.43 -12.52
C LEU A 134 15.69 12.12 -12.92
N SER A 135 15.68 13.38 -13.35
CA SER A 135 14.48 14.18 -13.64
C SER A 135 13.54 13.60 -14.70
N LYS A 136 13.97 12.57 -15.44
CA LYS A 136 13.09 11.79 -16.31
C LYS A 136 12.24 10.73 -15.59
N ASP A 137 12.54 10.40 -14.31
CA ASP A 137 11.87 9.34 -13.53
C ASP A 137 11.80 9.62 -12.00
N SER A 138 12.22 10.78 -11.50
CA SER A 138 12.31 11.08 -10.06
C SER A 138 10.99 11.59 -9.46
N SER A 139 9.97 10.75 -9.37
CA SER A 139 8.76 11.13 -8.63
C SER A 139 9.07 11.38 -7.13
N LEU A 140 8.44 12.42 -6.58
CA LEU A 140 8.55 12.80 -5.16
C LEU A 140 8.04 11.69 -4.23
N PHE A 141 7.17 10.82 -4.74
CA PHE A 141 6.58 9.69 -4.04
C PHE A 141 6.96 8.39 -4.73
N HIS A 142 7.56 7.45 -3.99
CA HIS A 142 7.75 6.10 -4.48
C HIS A 142 6.44 5.33 -4.29
N LEU A 143 5.65 5.18 -5.35
CA LEU A 143 4.36 4.49 -5.34
C LEU A 143 4.59 2.99 -5.57
N PRO A 144 4.52 2.15 -4.53
CA PRO A 144 4.77 0.72 -4.66
C PRO A 144 3.67 0.07 -5.49
N ALA A 145 4.05 -0.88 -6.32
CA ALA A 145 3.08 -1.58 -7.15
C ALA A 145 2.15 -2.46 -6.28
N HIS A 146 0.87 -2.10 -6.18
CA HIS A 146 -0.14 -2.72 -5.29
C HIS A 146 -0.65 -4.11 -5.73
N HIS A 147 0.21 -4.94 -6.31
CA HIS A 147 -0.13 -6.25 -6.88
C HIS A 147 -0.64 -7.25 -5.82
N TYR A 148 -0.35 -7.02 -4.54
CA TYR A 148 -0.87 -7.85 -3.46
C TYR A 148 -2.40 -7.84 -3.41
N LEU A 149 -3.07 -6.72 -3.75
CA LEU A 149 -4.54 -6.66 -3.78
C LEU A 149 -5.13 -7.64 -4.80
N ILE A 150 -4.47 -7.82 -5.95
CA ILE A 150 -4.85 -8.83 -6.94
C ILE A 150 -4.63 -10.24 -6.37
N GLY A 151 -3.53 -10.45 -5.63
CA GLY A 151 -3.28 -11.70 -4.92
C GLY A 151 -4.39 -12.06 -3.95
N TYR A 152 -4.83 -11.12 -3.11
CA TYR A 152 -5.93 -11.32 -2.18
C TYR A 152 -7.28 -11.50 -2.89
N ALA A 153 -7.54 -10.76 -3.96
CA ALA A 153 -8.72 -10.97 -4.79
C ALA A 153 -8.74 -12.39 -5.36
N PHE A 154 -7.61 -12.88 -5.87
CA PHE A 154 -7.49 -14.24 -6.39
C PHE A 154 -7.72 -15.31 -5.32
N ILE A 155 -7.14 -15.13 -4.13
CA ILE A 155 -7.35 -16.04 -3.00
C ILE A 155 -8.84 -16.06 -2.60
N ALA A 156 -9.45 -14.88 -2.44
CA ALA A 156 -10.87 -14.78 -2.08
C ALA A 156 -11.77 -15.40 -3.16
N LEU A 157 -11.46 -15.19 -4.44
CA LEU A 157 -12.20 -15.77 -5.56
C LEU A 157 -12.02 -17.30 -5.65
N PHE A 158 -10.83 -17.81 -5.32
CA PHE A 158 -10.57 -19.24 -5.23
C PHE A 158 -11.41 -19.89 -4.12
N PHE A 159 -11.47 -19.27 -2.92
CA PHE A 159 -12.35 -19.74 -1.85
C PHE A 159 -13.83 -19.64 -2.24
N PHE A 160 -14.25 -18.54 -2.87
CA PHE A 160 -15.60 -18.41 -3.42
C PHE A 160 -15.93 -19.57 -4.37
N ALA A 161 -15.05 -19.91 -5.32
CA ALA A 161 -15.28 -21.01 -6.25
C ALA A 161 -15.42 -22.37 -5.55
N ILE A 162 -14.63 -22.62 -4.51
CA ILE A 162 -14.76 -23.84 -3.69
C ILE A 162 -16.10 -23.86 -2.96
N LEU A 163 -16.48 -22.75 -2.31
CA LEU A 163 -17.74 -22.66 -1.56
C LEU A 163 -18.94 -22.78 -2.49
N LEU A 164 -18.89 -22.18 -3.68
CA LEU A 164 -19.89 -22.30 -4.73
C LEU A 164 -20.05 -23.75 -5.20
N LEU A 165 -18.95 -24.49 -5.39
CA LEU A 165 -19.01 -25.91 -5.74
C LEU A 165 -19.66 -26.74 -4.62
N ILE A 166 -19.31 -26.46 -3.36
CA ILE A 166 -19.92 -27.14 -2.21
C ILE A 166 -21.41 -26.80 -2.12
N SER A 167 -21.78 -25.53 -2.29
CA SER A 167 -23.16 -25.07 -2.16
C SER A 167 -24.08 -25.69 -3.23
N ASN A 168 -23.55 -25.94 -4.42
CA ASN A 168 -24.29 -26.58 -5.51
C ASN A 168 -24.30 -28.12 -5.47
N THR A 169 -23.40 -28.77 -4.73
CA THR A 169 -23.29 -30.24 -4.68
C THR A 169 -23.84 -30.86 -3.40
N VAL A 170 -23.82 -30.12 -2.30
CA VAL A 170 -24.30 -30.54 -0.98
C VAL A 170 -25.44 -29.62 -0.56
N ASN A 171 -26.37 -30.10 0.27
CA ASN A 171 -27.40 -29.22 0.84
C ASN A 171 -26.72 -28.03 1.55
N SER A 172 -26.96 -26.84 1.03
CA SER A 172 -26.27 -25.62 1.44
C SER A 172 -26.70 -25.20 2.83
N SER A 173 -25.76 -25.19 3.77
CA SER A 173 -26.00 -24.54 5.05
C SER A 173 -25.95 -23.02 4.89
N LEU A 174 -26.70 -22.31 5.72
CA LEU A 174 -26.69 -20.84 5.76
C LEU A 174 -25.25 -20.28 5.87
N TYR A 175 -24.41 -20.92 6.68
CA TYR A 175 -23.02 -20.50 6.88
C TYR A 175 -22.19 -20.57 5.58
N ILE A 176 -22.44 -21.56 4.73
CA ILE A 176 -21.75 -21.69 3.44
C ILE A 176 -22.15 -20.53 2.52
N ILE A 177 -23.44 -20.21 2.45
CA ILE A 177 -23.97 -19.10 1.63
C ILE A 177 -23.38 -17.76 2.08
N VAL A 178 -23.34 -17.52 3.40
CA VAL A 178 -22.78 -16.29 3.98
C VAL A 178 -21.29 -16.15 3.66
N LEU A 179 -20.51 -17.23 3.84
CA LEU A 179 -19.09 -17.22 3.51
C LEU A 179 -18.86 -17.04 2.02
N GLU A 180 -19.65 -17.69 1.17
CA GLU A 180 -19.60 -17.57 -0.28
C GLU A 180 -19.79 -16.11 -0.72
N ALA A 181 -20.89 -15.49 -0.29
CA ALA A 181 -21.19 -14.09 -0.60
C ALA A 181 -20.13 -13.13 -0.04
N THR A 182 -19.61 -13.39 1.17
CA THR A 182 -18.52 -12.60 1.76
C THR A 182 -17.25 -12.69 0.91
N CYS A 183 -16.83 -13.90 0.52
CA CYS A 183 -15.66 -14.08 -0.33
C CYS A 183 -15.82 -13.33 -1.66
N PHE A 184 -16.99 -13.41 -2.29
CA PHE A 184 -17.27 -12.70 -3.54
C PHE A 184 -17.23 -11.17 -3.39
N ALA A 185 -17.88 -10.64 -2.35
CA ALA A 185 -17.93 -9.21 -2.08
C ALA A 185 -16.53 -8.63 -1.82
N TYR A 186 -15.72 -9.27 -0.98
CA TYR A 186 -14.37 -8.81 -0.68
C TYR A 186 -13.38 -9.04 -1.82
N ALA A 187 -13.53 -10.11 -2.61
CA ALA A 187 -12.76 -10.26 -3.85
C ALA A 187 -13.00 -9.07 -4.79
N SER A 188 -14.26 -8.70 -4.99
CA SER A 188 -14.66 -7.54 -5.78
C SER A 188 -14.13 -6.23 -5.19
N GLY A 189 -14.19 -6.08 -3.87
CA GLY A 189 -13.64 -4.93 -3.14
C GLY A 189 -12.13 -4.76 -3.31
N PHE A 190 -11.35 -5.84 -3.26
CA PHE A 190 -9.90 -5.78 -3.49
C PHE A 190 -9.55 -5.41 -4.93
N VAL A 191 -10.30 -5.92 -5.91
CA VAL A 191 -10.15 -5.53 -7.32
C VAL A 191 -10.47 -4.04 -7.50
N ALA A 192 -11.57 -3.56 -6.92
CA ALA A 192 -11.95 -2.15 -6.98
C ALA A 192 -10.87 -1.26 -6.33
N ALA A 193 -10.37 -1.63 -5.15
CA ALA A 193 -9.29 -0.91 -4.47
C ALA A 193 -8.01 -0.87 -5.33
N PHE A 194 -7.64 -1.96 -6.01
CA PHE A 194 -6.49 -1.99 -6.90
C PHE A 194 -6.60 -0.95 -8.02
N PHE A 195 -7.76 -0.89 -8.69
CA PHE A 195 -7.99 0.09 -9.76
C PHE A 195 -8.04 1.52 -9.23
N LEU A 196 -8.66 1.74 -8.06
CA LEU A 196 -8.68 3.05 -7.40
C LEU A 196 -7.27 3.53 -7.07
N TYR A 197 -6.42 2.65 -6.51
CA TYR A 197 -5.03 3.01 -6.20
C TYR A 197 -4.27 3.37 -7.47
N LYS A 198 -4.42 2.60 -8.54
CA LYS A 198 -3.81 2.91 -9.83
C LYS A 198 -4.30 4.24 -10.42
N LEU A 199 -5.57 4.57 -10.23
CA LEU A 199 -6.14 5.84 -10.65
C LEU A 199 -5.54 7.01 -9.84
N ILE A 200 -5.44 6.86 -8.52
CA ILE A 200 -4.82 7.86 -7.65
C ILE A 200 -3.34 8.05 -8.02
N ASP A 201 -2.61 6.95 -8.22
CA ASP A 201 -1.22 6.99 -8.67
C ASP A 201 -1.07 7.79 -9.97
N MET A 202 -1.93 7.51 -10.96
CA MET A 202 -1.93 8.25 -12.23
C MET A 202 -2.25 9.74 -12.06
N MET A 203 -3.18 10.08 -11.16
CA MET A 203 -3.51 11.48 -10.85
C MET A 203 -2.35 12.21 -10.18
N ILE A 204 -1.62 11.53 -9.29
CA ILE A 204 -0.43 12.08 -8.63
C ILE A 204 0.69 12.28 -9.68
N TYR A 205 0.99 11.26 -10.48
CA TYR A 205 2.02 11.32 -11.54
C TYR A 205 1.75 12.34 -12.64
N ARG A 206 0.48 12.70 -12.90
CA ARG A 206 0.16 13.73 -13.91
C ARG A 206 0.29 15.15 -13.36
N LYS A 207 0.28 15.32 -12.04
CA LYS A 207 0.29 16.62 -11.36
C LYS A 207 1.70 17.03 -10.89
N PHE A 208 2.64 16.10 -10.87
CA PHE A 208 4.05 16.27 -10.50
C PHE A 208 4.94 15.78 -11.63
#